data_AF-A0A398BFG2-F1
#
_entry.id   AF-A0A398BFG2-F1
#
_cell.length_a   1.000
_cell.length_b   1.000
_cell.length_c   1.000
_cell.angle_alpha   90.00
_cell.angle_beta   90.00
_cell.angle_gamma   90.00
#
_symmetry.space_group_name_H-M   'P 1'
#
loop_
_entity.id
_entity.type
_entity.pdbx_description
1 polymer ?
#
loop_
_entity_poly.entity_id
_entity_poly.type
_entity_poly.pdbx_seq_one_letter_code
_entity_poly.pdbx_strand_id
1 'polypeptide(L)' 'MRRYGRRPITQEERELVEEIFNIYSLQIFLLFDLCLFTLFLGILLFPLVPSLWLLFLILFLFFITFFLLLKRLDYFDKKS' A
#
# COMPACT_ATOMS: atom_id res chain seq x y z
N MET A 1 32.25 15.00 -39.87
CA MET A 1 32.15 13.94 -38.83
C MET A 1 31.24 14.43 -37.72
N ARG A 2 30.00 13.93 -37.64
CA ARG A 2 29.06 14.32 -36.57
C ARG A 2 29.45 13.60 -35.29
N ARG A 3 29.95 14.33 -34.29
CA ARG A 3 29.98 13.86 -32.90
C ARG A 3 28.53 13.78 -32.43
N TYR A 4 27.92 12.59 -32.55
CA TYR A 4 26.66 12.32 -31.88
C TYR A 4 26.90 12.42 -30.38
N GLY A 5 26.38 13.48 -29.79
CA GLY A 5 26.45 13.72 -28.36
C GLY A 5 25.89 12.53 -27.59
N ARG A 6 26.58 12.19 -26.50
CA ARG A 6 25.98 11.42 -25.41
C ARG A 6 24.73 12.18 -24.96
N ARG A 7 23.56 11.74 -25.42
CA ARG A 7 22.25 12.23 -24.98
C ARG A 7 21.81 11.44 -23.73
N PRO A 8 20.95 12.02 -22.89
CA PRO A 8 20.87 11.78 -21.45
C PRO A 8 19.99 10.58 -21.11
N ILE A 9 20.49 9.37 -21.32
CA ILE A 9 19.78 8.13 -20.95
C ILE A 9 19.47 8.09 -19.43
N THR A 10 20.26 8.80 -18.64
CA THR A 10 20.11 8.89 -17.18
C THR A 10 18.97 9.78 -16.69
N GLN A 11 18.38 10.64 -17.53
CA GLN A 11 17.24 11.49 -17.12
C GLN A 11 15.90 10.75 -17.24
N GLU A 12 15.64 10.07 -18.36
CA GLU A 12 14.40 9.27 -18.53
C GLU A 12 14.32 8.11 -17.55
N GLU A 13 15.42 7.38 -17.32
CA GLU A 13 15.45 6.30 -16.32
C GLU A 13 15.21 6.83 -14.90
N ARG A 14 15.68 8.04 -14.60
CA ARG A 14 15.49 8.67 -13.29
C ARG A 14 14.05 9.16 -13.10
N GLU A 15 13.44 9.72 -14.12
CA GLU A 15 12.03 10.13 -14.11
C GLU A 15 11.10 8.92 -13.91
N LEU A 16 11.37 7.81 -14.61
CA LEU A 16 10.64 6.55 -14.43
C LEU A 16 10.83 5.95 -13.04
N VAL A 17 12.05 5.99 -12.48
CA VAL A 17 12.32 5.51 -11.11
C VAL A 17 11.63 6.38 -10.07
N GLU A 18 11.57 7.71 -10.27
CA GLU A 18 10.87 8.63 -9.37
C GLU A 18 9.34 8.39 -9.40
N GLU A 19 8.75 8.13 -10.57
CA GLU A 19 7.34 7.78 -10.71
C GLU A 19 7.01 6.42 -10.08
N ILE A 20 7.84 5.41 -10.35
CA ILE A 20 7.74 4.08 -9.71
C ILE A 20 7.85 4.23 -8.19
N PHE A 21 8.85 4.96 -7.70
CA PHE A 21 9.04 5.19 -6.27
C PHE A 21 7.83 5.86 -5.63
N ASN A 22 7.21 6.84 -6.31
CA ASN A 22 6.02 7.52 -5.81
C ASN A 22 4.81 6.57 -5.71
N ILE A 23 4.58 5.74 -6.75
CA ILE A 23 3.48 4.76 -6.76
C ILE A 23 3.68 3.69 -5.68
N TYR A 24 4.89 3.13 -5.57
CA TYR A 24 5.22 2.13 -4.55
C TYR A 24 5.17 2.73 -3.14
N SER A 25 5.61 3.96 -2.96
CA SER A 25 5.54 4.67 -1.68
C SER A 25 4.10 4.81 -1.20
N LEU A 26 3.16 5.15 -2.09
CA LEU A 26 1.75 5.27 -1.74
C LEU A 26 1.14 3.93 -1.31
N GLN A 27 1.42 2.85 -2.06
CA GLN A 27 0.90 1.51 -1.73
C GLN A 27 1.46 0.98 -0.41
N ILE A 28 2.75 1.20 -0.17
CA ILE A 28 3.40 0.82 1.09
C ILE A 28 2.83 1.64 2.25
N PHE A 29 2.59 2.95 2.05
CA PHE A 29 1.97 3.81 3.05
C PHE A 29 0.56 3.32 3.41
N LEU A 30 -0.27 3.01 2.43
CA LEU A 30 -1.62 2.46 2.65
C LEU A 30 -1.61 1.11 3.36
N LEU A 31 -0.66 0.22 3.01
CA LEU A 31 -0.50 -1.06 3.69
C LEU A 31 -0.06 -0.87 5.15
N PHE A 32 0.88 0.04 5.39
CA PHE A 32 1.35 0.36 6.73
C PHE A 32 0.23 0.95 7.59
N ASP A 33 -0.57 1.86 7.03
CA ASP A 33 -1.72 2.45 7.69
C ASP A 33 -2.78 1.40 8.04
N LEU A 34 -3.09 0.49 7.11
CA LEU A 34 -4.01 -0.63 7.37
C LEU A 34 -3.50 -1.55 8.50
N CYS A 35 -2.19 -1.83 8.54
CA CYS A 35 -1.58 -2.57 9.64
C CYS A 35 -1.74 -1.83 10.98
N LEU A 36 -1.49 -0.52 11.01
CA LEU A 36 -1.67 0.29 12.22
C LEU A 36 -3.13 0.28 12.69
N PHE A 37 -4.09 0.45 11.78
CA PHE A 37 -5.51 0.38 12.12
C PHE A 37 -5.91 -0.99 12.65
N THR A 38 -5.40 -2.07 12.06
CA THR A 38 -5.67 -3.44 12.53
C THR A 38 -5.10 -3.66 13.93
N LEU A 39 -3.89 -3.17 14.21
CA LEU A 39 -3.30 -3.23 15.55
C LEU A 39 -4.11 -2.43 16.57
N PHE A 40 -4.50 -1.20 16.20
CA PHE A 40 -5.32 -0.34 17.06
C PHE A 40 -6.69 -0.98 17.36
N LEU A 41 -7.33 -1.53 16.34
CA LEU A 41 -8.58 -2.29 16.48
C LEU A 41 -8.39 -3.48 17.41
N GLY A 42 -7.25 -4.19 17.33
CA GLY A 42 -6.93 -5.30 18.22
C GLY A 42 -6.83 -4.88 19.68
N ILE A 43 -6.16 -3.77 19.96
CA ILE A 43 -6.07 -3.20 21.31
C ILE A 43 -7.46 -2.80 21.82
N LEU A 44 -8.28 -2.20 20.95
CA LEU A 44 -9.63 -1.77 21.29
C LEU A 44 -10.58 -2.95 21.57
N LEU A 45 -10.46 -4.04 20.80
CA LEU A 45 -11.30 -5.23 20.97
C LEU A 45 -10.83 -6.15 22.09
N PHE A 46 -9.57 -6.06 22.51
CA PHE A 46 -9.01 -6.91 23.56
C PHE A 46 -9.83 -6.93 24.86
N PRO A 47 -10.25 -5.78 25.44
CA PRO A 47 -11.10 -5.80 26.64
C PRO A 47 -12.56 -6.19 26.36
N LEU A 48 -13.01 -6.13 25.11
CA LEU A 48 -14.42 -6.32 24.73
C LEU A 48 -14.73 -7.76 24.33
N VAL A 49 -13.76 -8.46 23.74
CA VAL A 49 -13.91 -9.82 23.24
C VAL A 49 -13.17 -10.79 24.16
N PRO A 50 -13.88 -11.66 24.90
CA PRO A 50 -13.26 -12.57 25.86
C PRO A 50 -12.50 -13.74 25.20
N SER A 51 -12.74 -14.01 23.91
CA SER A 51 -12.11 -15.10 23.17
C SER A 51 -10.99 -14.58 22.26
N LEU A 52 -9.76 -15.01 22.53
CA LEU A 52 -8.59 -14.68 21.70
C LEU A 52 -8.73 -15.17 20.26
N TRP A 53 -9.38 -16.32 20.05
CA TRP A 53 -9.64 -16.86 18.71
C TRP A 53 -10.60 -15.97 17.92
N LEU A 54 -11.67 -15.49 18.58
CA LEU A 54 -12.65 -14.62 17.95
C LEU A 54 -12.02 -13.25 17.63
N LEU A 55 -11.19 -12.73 18.54
CA LEU A 55 -10.43 -11.51 18.32
C LEU A 55 -9.50 -11.64 17.10
N PHE A 56 -8.71 -12.73 17.02
CA PHE A 56 -7.84 -12.96 15.88
C PHE A 56 -8.61 -13.08 14.56
N LEU A 57 -9.74 -13.80 14.56
CA LEU A 57 -10.60 -13.93 13.39
C LEU A 57 -11.16 -12.57 12.94
N ILE A 58 -11.62 -11.73 13.87
CA ILE A 58 -12.14 -10.40 13.55
C ILE A 58 -11.05 -9.52 12.95
N LEU A 59 -9.86 -9.48 13.55
CA LEU A 59 -8.74 -8.68 13.01
C LEU A 59 -8.30 -9.17 11.63
N PHE A 60 -8.27 -10.48 11.43
CA PHE A 60 -7.92 -11.06 10.15
C PHE A 60 -8.95 -10.75 9.06
N LEU A 61 -10.25 -10.88 9.37
CA LEU A 61 -11.31 -10.51 8.45
C LEU A 61 -11.27 -9.02 8.13
N PHE A 62 -11.11 -8.16 9.15
CA PHE A 62 -10.96 -6.73 8.96
C PHE A 62 -9.81 -6.41 8.00
N PHE A 63 -8.63 -6.96 8.26
CA PHE A 63 -7.46 -6.75 7.42
C PHE A 63 -7.71 -7.18 5.96
N ILE A 64 -8.25 -8.38 5.73
CA ILE A 64 -8.53 -8.88 4.37
C ILE A 64 -9.57 -8.02 3.66
N THR A 65 -10.68 -7.68 4.33
CA THR A 65 -11.75 -6.90 3.72
C THR A 65 -11.23 -5.54 3.26
N PHE A 66 -10.51 -4.82 4.13
CA PHE A 66 -9.98 -3.50 3.78
C PHE A 66 -8.81 -3.58 2.79
N PHE A 67 -7.97 -4.62 2.85
CA PHE A 67 -6.94 -4.83 1.85
C PHE A 67 -7.52 -5.06 0.45
N LEU A 68 -8.60 -5.85 0.35
CA LEU A 68 -9.31 -6.07 -0.92
C LEU A 68 -10.02 -4.78 -1.40
N LEU A 69 -10.61 -4.01 -0.49
CA LEU A 69 -11.20 -2.71 -0.83
C LEU A 69 -10.15 -1.73 -1.37
N LEU A 70 -8.99 -1.62 -0.71
CA LEU A 70 -7.88 -0.80 -1.18
C LEU A 70 -7.37 -1.24 -2.55
N LYS A 71 -7.17 -2.55 -2.76
CA LYS A 71 -6.80 -3.07 -4.08
C LYS A 71 -7.82 -2.75 -5.17
N ARG A 72 -9.12 -2.79 -4.82
CA ARG A 72 -10.19 -2.44 -5.75
C ARG A 72 -10.20 -0.94 -6.03
N LEU A 73 -9.98 -0.10 -5.02
CA LEU A 73 -9.87 1.35 -5.16
C LEU A 73 -8.70 1.73 -6.06
N ASP A 74 -7.52 1.16 -5.82
CA ASP A 74 -6.33 1.33 -6.68
C ASP A 74 -6.61 0.93 -8.14
N TYR A 75 -7.39 -0.14 -8.34
CA TYR A 75 -7.80 -0.56 -9.69
C TYR A 75 -8.74 0.44 -10.36
N PHE A 76 -9.64 1.08 -9.60
CA PHE A 76 -10.52 2.12 -10.12
C PHE A 76 -9.77 3.42 -10.45
N ASP A 77 -8.81 3.81 -9.60
CA ASP A 77 -7.99 5.01 -9.81
C ASP A 77 -7.15 4.90 -11.10
N LYS A 78 -6.57 3.72 -11.38
CA LYS A 78 -5.82 3.46 -12.62
C LYS A 78 -6.68 3.39 -13.90
N LYS A 79 -8.00 3.35 -13.78
CA LYS A 79 -8.93 3.23 -14.92
C LYS A 79 -9.64 4.55 -15.24
N SER A 80 -9.64 5.51 -14.32
CA SER A 80 -10.15 6.87 -14.54
C SER A 80 -9.10 7.77 -15.18
#